data_AF-A0A932Q7S4-F1
#
_entry.id   AF-A0A932Q7S4-F1
#
_cell.length_a   1.000
_cell.length_b   1.000
_cell.length_c   1.000
_cell.angle_alpha   90.00
_cell.angle_beta   90.00
_cell.angle_gamma   90.00
#
_symmetry.space_group_name_H-M   'P 1'
#
loop_
_entity.id
_entity.type
_entity.pdbx_description
1 polymer ?
#
loop_
_entity_poly.entity_id
_entity_poly.type
_entity_poly.pdbx_seq_one_letter_code
_entity_poly.pdbx_strand_id
1 'polypeptide(L)'
;MTEFIQHLINGLGQGAIYALIALGYTMVFGILQLINFAHSDVYMVGAFIGYYSSRAFGLSNNPGVFSLGVPVLGICYGMQTMAAQLGGEVESSAQREFGYAEVRARGHSGLLRDIEDRTNDEGHGLLDVWMSHGDRVARLPAGFKAIASTPSAPLAGMADEARHFYGLQFHPEVTHTRQGARILQRFV
;
A
#
# COMPACT_ATOMS: atom_id res chain seq x y z
N MET A 1 -44.94 26.05 -5.05
CA MET A 1 -44.64 25.61 -6.43
C MET A 1 -43.13 25.61 -6.71
N THR A 2 -42.39 26.62 -6.25
CA THR A 2 -40.92 26.73 -6.36
C THR A 2 -40.14 25.62 -5.66
N GLU A 3 -40.49 25.27 -4.41
CA GLU A 3 -39.82 24.19 -3.66
C GLU A 3 -39.94 22.82 -4.34
N PHE A 4 -41.14 22.50 -4.85
CA PHE A 4 -41.37 21.24 -5.56
C PHE A 4 -40.52 21.13 -6.83
N ILE A 5 -40.45 22.22 -7.62
CA ILE A 5 -39.62 22.27 -8.84
C ILE A 5 -38.14 22.15 -8.47
N GLN A 6 -37.69 22.80 -7.40
CA GLN A 6 -36.31 22.69 -6.94
C GLN A 6 -35.96 21.27 -6.49
N HIS A 7 -36.83 20.62 -5.71
CA HIS A 7 -36.63 19.23 -5.30
C HIS A 7 -36.66 18.25 -6.49
N LEU A 8 -37.50 18.52 -7.49
CA LEU A 8 -37.55 17.74 -8.72
C LEU A 8 -36.24 17.86 -9.51
N ILE A 9 -35.71 19.08 -9.66
CA ILE A 9 -34.43 19.33 -10.34
C ILE A 9 -33.28 18.67 -9.56
N ASN A 10 -33.25 18.82 -8.23
CA ASN A 10 -32.24 18.20 -7.38
C ASN A 10 -32.32 16.66 -7.46
N GLY A 11 -33.52 16.09 -7.44
CA GLY A 11 -33.73 14.65 -7.55
C GLY A 11 -33.30 14.09 -8.90
N LEU A 12 -33.63 14.80 -9.99
CA LEU A 12 -33.19 14.43 -11.34
C LEU A 12 -31.66 14.56 -11.50
N GLY A 13 -31.06 15.63 -10.97
CA GLY A 13 -29.61 15.82 -11.00
C GLY A 13 -28.88 14.73 -10.23
N GLN A 14 -29.30 14.46 -9.00
CA GLN A 14 -28.69 13.43 -8.16
C GLN A 14 -28.90 12.01 -8.74
N GLY A 15 -30.09 11.75 -9.26
CA GLY A 15 -30.42 10.49 -9.95
C GLY A 15 -29.57 10.27 -11.21
N ALA A 16 -29.34 11.31 -12.00
CA ALA A 16 -28.48 11.25 -13.18
C ALA A 16 -27.01 10.96 -12.81
N ILE A 17 -26.49 11.57 -11.74
CA ILE A 17 -25.15 11.29 -11.23
C ILE A 17 -25.02 9.82 -10.81
N TYR A 18 -25.98 9.30 -10.03
CA TYR A 18 -25.97 7.90 -9.62
C TYR A 18 -26.12 6.93 -10.80
N ALA A 19 -26.95 7.26 -11.78
CA ALA A 19 -27.09 6.47 -13.00
C ALA A 19 -25.78 6.42 -13.79
N LEU A 20 -25.07 7.55 -13.93
CA LEU A 20 -23.79 7.61 -14.63
C LEU A 20 -22.68 6.85 -13.90
N ILE A 21 -22.64 6.94 -12.57
CA ILE A 21 -21.69 6.17 -11.74
C ILE A 21 -21.97 4.67 -11.89
N ALA A 22 -23.23 4.25 -11.75
CA ALA A 22 -23.62 2.85 -11.89
C ALA A 22 -23.32 2.32 -13.30
N LEU A 23 -23.64 3.08 -14.35
CA LEU A 23 -23.33 2.74 -15.73
C LEU A 23 -21.80 2.59 -15.92
N GLY A 24 -21.02 3.55 -15.46
CA GLY A 24 -19.56 3.49 -15.51
C GLY A 24 -19.00 2.24 -14.81
N TYR A 25 -19.48 1.93 -13.60
CA TYR A 25 -19.10 0.72 -12.88
C TYR A 25 -19.48 -0.56 -13.62
N THR A 26 -20.70 -0.64 -14.17
CA THR A 26 -21.14 -1.83 -14.93
C THR A 26 -20.39 -2.01 -16.25
N MET A 27 -20.04 -0.93 -16.96
CA MET A 27 -19.27 -1.02 -18.21
C MET A 27 -17.82 -1.44 -17.95
N VAL A 28 -17.17 -0.86 -16.93
CA VAL A 28 -15.80 -1.21 -16.56
C VAL A 28 -15.72 -2.63 -16.00
N PHE A 29 -16.65 -3.00 -15.11
CA PHE A 29 -16.71 -4.36 -14.57
C PHE A 29 -17.10 -5.39 -15.64
N GLY A 30 -18.03 -5.06 -16.54
CA GLY A 30 -18.49 -5.96 -17.61
C GLY A 30 -17.37 -6.37 -18.56
N ILE A 31 -16.43 -5.46 -18.84
CA ILE A 31 -15.28 -5.72 -19.74
C ILE A 31 -14.11 -6.33 -18.97
N LEU A 32 -13.77 -5.79 -17.80
CA LEU A 32 -12.54 -6.17 -17.08
C LEU A 32 -12.74 -7.28 -16.04
N GLN A 33 -13.98 -7.61 -15.67
CA GLN A 33 -14.35 -8.56 -14.60
C GLN A 33 -13.61 -8.28 -13.26
N LEU A 34 -13.16 -7.04 -13.08
CA LEU A 34 -12.42 -6.55 -11.93
C LEU A 34 -13.04 -5.24 -11.49
N ILE A 35 -13.32 -5.11 -10.18
CA ILE A 35 -13.70 -3.83 -9.58
C ILE A 35 -12.41 -3.01 -9.47
N ASN A 36 -12.16 -2.17 -10.47
CA ASN A 36 -11.02 -1.27 -10.45
C ASN A 36 -11.39 -0.03 -9.63
N PHE A 37 -10.86 0.10 -8.41
CA PHE A 37 -10.87 1.34 -7.62
C PHE A 37 -9.90 2.37 -8.24
N ALA A 38 -10.02 2.61 -9.55
CA ALA A 38 -9.05 3.21 -10.47
C ALA A 38 -8.76 4.71 -10.25
N HIS A 39 -9.02 5.22 -9.05
CA HIS A 39 -8.57 6.54 -8.66
C HIS A 39 -7.76 6.44 -7.37
N SER A 40 -6.82 5.48 -7.31
CA SER A 40 -5.81 5.43 -6.26
C SER A 40 -5.16 6.80 -6.06
N ASP A 41 -4.99 7.57 -7.13
CA ASP A 41 -4.45 8.93 -7.09
C ASP A 41 -5.37 9.92 -6.34
N VAL A 42 -6.70 9.85 -6.51
CA VAL A 42 -7.64 10.73 -5.79
C VAL A 42 -7.75 10.33 -4.32
N TYR A 43 -7.81 9.04 -4.03
CA TYR A 43 -7.77 8.55 -2.65
C TYR A 43 -6.44 8.89 -1.98
N MET A 44 -5.32 8.79 -2.70
CA MET A 44 -3.99 9.15 -2.23
C MET A 44 -3.90 10.65 -1.95
N VAL A 45 -4.37 11.50 -2.88
CA VAL A 45 -4.41 12.95 -2.69
C VAL A 45 -5.30 13.32 -1.50
N GLY A 46 -6.47 12.70 -1.36
CA GLY A 46 -7.36 12.89 -0.22
C GLY A 46 -6.71 12.46 1.10
N ALA A 47 -6.03 11.31 1.12
CA ALA A 47 -5.29 10.81 2.28
C ALA A 47 -4.09 11.72 2.63
N PHE A 48 -3.37 12.24 1.63
CA PHE A 48 -2.28 13.20 1.81
C PHE A 48 -2.80 14.51 2.41
N ILE A 49 -3.81 15.11 1.80
CA ILE A 49 -4.42 16.34 2.28
C ILE A 49 -4.92 16.13 3.70
N GLY A 50 -5.59 15.01 3.98
CA GLY A 50 -6.01 14.63 5.33
C GLY A 50 -4.84 14.51 6.30
N TYR A 51 -3.76 13.81 5.93
CA TYR A 51 -2.57 13.61 6.76
C TYR A 51 -1.86 14.94 7.06
N TYR A 52 -1.52 15.73 6.05
CA TYR A 52 -0.82 17.00 6.23
C TYR A 52 -1.69 18.02 6.95
N SER A 53 -3.00 18.06 6.69
CA SER A 53 -3.94 18.89 7.46
C SER A 53 -4.01 18.43 8.91
N SER A 54 -4.13 17.12 9.17
CA SER A 54 -4.16 16.60 10.54
C SER A 54 -2.89 16.93 11.33
N ARG A 55 -1.72 16.91 10.68
CA ARG A 55 -0.45 17.38 11.27
C ARG A 55 -0.47 18.87 11.53
N ALA A 56 -0.91 19.68 10.56
CA ALA A 56 -0.98 21.13 10.71
C ALA A 56 -1.91 21.57 11.86
N PHE A 57 -2.99 20.83 12.09
CA PHE A 57 -3.96 21.09 13.17
C PHE A 57 -3.66 20.34 14.48
N GLY A 58 -2.52 19.64 14.61
CA GLY A 58 -2.17 18.90 15.83
C GLY A 58 -3.10 17.71 16.15
N LEU A 59 -3.89 17.26 15.16
CA LEU A 59 -4.80 16.12 15.25
C LEU A 59 -4.08 14.78 14.95
N SER A 60 -2.78 14.81 14.70
CA SER A 60 -1.95 13.65 14.28
C SER A 60 -1.76 12.57 15.35
N ASN A 61 -2.32 12.74 16.55
CA ASN A 61 -2.14 11.80 17.67
C ASN A 61 -3.13 10.63 17.64
N ASN A 62 -4.00 10.53 16.63
CA ASN A 62 -4.84 9.36 16.42
C ASN A 62 -4.09 8.36 15.50
N PRO A 63 -3.69 7.17 15.98
CA PRO A 63 -2.96 6.18 15.17
C PRO A 63 -3.80 5.59 14.02
N GLY A 64 -5.06 6.00 13.86
CA GLY A 64 -5.92 5.60 12.76
C GLY A 64 -6.07 4.07 12.70
N VAL A 65 -5.83 3.51 11.50
CA VAL A 65 -5.89 2.07 11.25
C VAL A 65 -4.99 1.25 12.19
N PHE A 66 -3.88 1.82 12.68
CA PHE A 66 -2.92 1.12 13.55
C PHE A 66 -3.41 0.93 14.99
N SER A 67 -4.54 1.54 15.37
CA SER A 67 -5.16 1.37 16.68
C SER A 67 -6.25 0.28 16.70
N LEU A 68 -6.62 -0.26 15.54
CA LEU A 68 -7.76 -1.18 15.40
C LEU A 68 -7.48 -2.61 15.89
N GLY A 69 -6.24 -2.94 16.26
CA GLY A 69 -5.87 -4.27 16.76
C GLY A 69 -5.96 -5.39 15.71
N VAL A 70 -5.99 -5.05 14.42
CA VAL A 70 -5.98 -6.01 13.30
C VAL A 70 -4.64 -5.97 12.57
N PRO A 71 -4.23 -7.07 11.90
CA PRO A 71 -3.04 -7.07 11.04
C PRO A 71 -3.14 -6.01 9.93
N VAL A 72 -2.01 -5.40 9.56
CA VAL A 72 -1.96 -4.37 8.50
C VAL A 72 -0.78 -4.63 7.57
N LEU A 73 -1.03 -4.65 6.27
CA LEU A 73 -0.02 -4.73 5.21
C LEU A 73 0.04 -3.39 4.46
N GLY A 74 1.19 -2.72 4.53
CA GLY A 74 1.50 -1.52 3.73
C GLY A 74 2.33 -1.89 2.50
N ILE A 75 1.88 -1.49 1.31
CA ILE A 75 2.59 -1.73 0.04
C ILE A 75 3.11 -0.41 -0.51
N CYS A 76 4.38 -0.36 -0.89
CA CYS A 76 5.09 0.82 -1.41
C CYS A 76 4.85 2.07 -0.54
N TYR A 77 4.02 3.01 -1.00
CA TYR A 77 3.68 4.21 -0.24
C TYR A 77 2.96 3.91 1.09
N GLY A 78 2.20 2.81 1.16
CA GLY A 78 1.59 2.34 2.40
C GLY A 78 2.62 1.94 3.46
N MET A 79 3.72 1.30 3.05
CA MET A 79 4.86 1.00 3.94
C MET A 79 5.52 2.30 4.45
N GLN A 80 5.70 3.29 3.56
CA GLN A 80 6.30 4.58 3.90
C GLN A 80 5.43 5.37 4.88
N THR A 81 4.12 5.42 4.63
CA THR A 81 3.14 6.07 5.51
C THR A 81 3.12 5.39 6.88
N MET A 82 3.10 4.06 6.90
CA MET A 82 3.19 3.29 8.14
C MET A 82 4.47 3.62 8.92
N ALA A 83 5.62 3.67 8.23
CA ALA A 83 6.88 4.03 8.87
C ALA A 83 6.83 5.45 9.46
N ALA A 84 6.43 6.44 8.68
CA ALA A 84 6.37 7.84 9.09
C ALA A 84 5.38 8.08 10.25
N GLN A 85 4.23 7.41 10.27
CA GLN A 85 3.21 7.56 11.31
C GLN A 85 3.59 6.87 12.62
N LEU A 86 4.40 5.81 12.56
CA LEU A 86 4.82 5.05 13.76
C LEU A 86 6.20 5.49 14.30
N GLY A 87 6.74 6.61 13.82
CA GLY A 87 7.99 7.21 14.34
C GLY A 87 9.28 6.78 13.62
N GLY A 88 9.16 6.11 12.47
CA GLY A 88 10.25 5.89 11.53
C GLY A 88 10.58 7.13 10.69
N GLU A 89 11.52 7.00 9.78
CA GLU A 89 11.92 8.06 8.83
C GLU A 89 11.84 7.56 7.39
N VAL A 90 11.36 8.42 6.50
CA VAL A 90 11.30 8.21 5.05
C VAL A 90 12.12 9.31 4.40
N GLU A 91 12.95 8.93 3.43
CA GLU A 91 13.79 9.85 2.68
C GLU A 91 13.56 9.68 1.18
N SER A 92 13.81 10.75 0.44
CA SER A 92 13.83 10.66 -1.02
C SER A 92 15.13 10.04 -1.49
N SER A 93 15.04 9.00 -2.33
CA SER A 93 16.21 8.36 -2.91
C SER A 93 16.58 9.06 -4.22
N ALA A 94 17.85 9.41 -4.37
CA ALA A 94 18.38 9.91 -5.64
C ALA A 94 18.31 8.84 -6.76
N GLN A 95 18.38 7.56 -6.37
CA GLN A 95 18.17 6.43 -7.26
C GLN A 95 16.71 6.00 -7.18
N ARG A 96 15.98 6.20 -8.27
CA ARG A 96 14.62 5.70 -8.43
C ARG A 96 14.69 4.33 -9.06
N GLU A 97 14.11 3.34 -8.40
CA GLU A 97 14.00 1.99 -8.95
C GLU A 97 12.57 1.74 -9.41
N PHE A 98 12.42 1.65 -10.73
CA PHE A 98 11.19 1.27 -11.38
C PHE A 98 11.48 0.05 -12.24
N GLY A 99 10.81 -1.05 -11.93
CA GLY A 99 10.89 -2.28 -12.69
C GLY A 99 11.34 -3.47 -11.87
N TYR A 100 11.89 -4.45 -12.57
CA TYR A 100 12.33 -5.70 -11.98
C TYR A 100 13.49 -5.50 -11.00
N ALA A 101 13.38 -6.10 -9.83
CA ALA A 101 14.46 -6.15 -8.85
C ALA A 101 14.52 -7.53 -8.19
N GLU A 102 15.74 -7.93 -7.83
CA GLU A 102 15.95 -9.08 -6.96
C GLU A 102 16.01 -8.59 -5.51
N VAL A 103 15.12 -9.13 -4.68
CA VAL A 103 15.05 -8.82 -3.25
C VAL A 103 15.53 -10.01 -2.45
N ARG A 104 16.46 -9.79 -1.54
CA ARG A 104 16.79 -10.78 -0.52
C ARG A 104 15.68 -10.82 0.53
N ALA A 105 14.93 -11.90 0.56
CA ALA A 105 13.97 -12.19 1.63
C ALA A 105 14.73 -12.71 2.85
N ARG A 106 14.47 -12.10 4.00
CA ARG A 106 14.96 -12.61 5.28
C ARG A 106 13.83 -13.44 5.87
N GLY A 107 13.83 -14.74 5.52
CA GLY A 107 12.77 -15.72 5.80
C GLY A 107 12.46 -16.00 7.29
N HIS A 108 12.84 -15.10 8.19
CA HIS A 108 12.53 -15.13 9.62
C HIS A 108 11.23 -14.40 9.98
N SER A 109 10.49 -13.85 9.01
CA SER A 109 9.20 -13.17 9.26
C SER A 109 8.01 -14.08 8.99
N GLY A 110 6.89 -13.85 9.68
CA GLY A 110 5.65 -14.58 9.44
C GLY A 110 5.20 -14.50 7.97
N LEU A 111 5.38 -13.31 7.37
CA LEU A 111 4.96 -13.00 6.00
C LEU A 111 5.84 -13.67 4.93
N LEU A 112 7.17 -13.66 5.08
CA LEU A 112 8.09 -14.10 4.01
C LEU A 112 8.76 -15.45 4.27
N ARG A 113 8.50 -16.09 5.42
CA ARG A 113 9.00 -17.43 5.72
C ARG A 113 8.52 -18.46 4.69
N ASP A 114 9.48 -19.22 4.17
CA ASP A 114 9.33 -20.27 3.15
C ASP A 114 8.77 -19.76 1.80
N ILE A 115 9.00 -18.48 1.49
CA ILE A 115 8.63 -17.86 0.22
C ILE A 115 9.89 -17.31 -0.44
N GLU A 116 10.35 -17.98 -1.49
CA GLU A 116 11.50 -17.62 -2.30
C GLU A 116 11.32 -18.16 -3.73
N ASP A 117 11.90 -17.47 -4.71
CA ASP A 117 11.99 -17.91 -6.11
C ASP A 117 13.29 -18.67 -6.38
N ARG A 118 14.37 -18.25 -5.72
CA ARG A 118 15.71 -18.84 -5.81
C ARG A 118 16.42 -18.72 -4.46
N THR A 119 17.51 -19.46 -4.32
CA THR A 119 18.46 -19.32 -3.22
C THR A 119 19.82 -18.95 -3.80
N ASN A 120 20.56 -18.04 -3.17
CA ASN A 120 21.94 -17.75 -3.57
C ASN A 120 22.94 -18.73 -2.93
N ASP A 121 24.22 -18.62 -3.29
CA ASP A 121 25.31 -19.47 -2.75
C ASP A 121 25.49 -19.34 -1.23
N GLU A 122 25.01 -18.25 -0.63
CA GLU A 122 25.05 -17.99 0.81
C GLU A 122 23.82 -18.58 1.55
N GLY A 123 22.91 -19.25 0.85
CA GLY A 123 21.68 -19.80 1.42
C GLY A 123 20.58 -18.78 1.67
N HIS A 124 20.68 -17.58 1.10
CA HIS A 124 19.65 -16.54 1.21
C HIS A 124 18.54 -16.74 0.19
N GLY A 125 17.29 -16.72 0.65
CA GLY A 125 16.12 -16.68 -0.21
C GLY A 125 16.02 -15.36 -0.99
N LEU A 126 15.78 -15.48 -2.29
CA LEU A 126 15.67 -14.38 -3.24
C LEU A 126 14.26 -14.36 -3.84
N LEU A 127 13.72 -13.16 -4.01
CA LEU A 127 12.44 -12.90 -4.64
C LEU A 127 12.62 -12.05 -5.89
N ASP A 128 11.98 -12.47 -6.96
CA ASP A 128 11.82 -11.69 -8.19
C ASP A 128 10.59 -10.80 -8.04
N VAL A 129 10.81 -9.49 -7.86
CA VAL A 129 9.73 -8.54 -7.54
C VAL A 129 9.68 -7.37 -8.50
N TRP A 130 8.55 -6.69 -8.48
CA TRP A 130 8.38 -5.40 -9.15
C TRP A 130 8.51 -4.25 -8.16
N MET A 131 9.63 -3.53 -8.25
CA MET A 131 9.88 -2.30 -7.51
C MET A 131 9.30 -1.09 -8.24
N SER A 132 8.75 -0.15 -7.48
CA SER A 132 8.30 1.13 -8.01
C SER A 132 8.41 2.20 -6.94
N HIS A 133 9.62 2.69 -6.68
CA HIS A 133 9.82 3.68 -5.63
C HIS A 133 10.81 4.79 -5.98
N GLY A 134 10.44 6.01 -5.59
CA GLY A 134 11.33 7.16 -5.52
C GLY A 134 11.82 7.40 -4.09
N ASP A 135 10.92 7.27 -3.11
CA ASP A 135 11.26 7.42 -1.70
C ASP A 135 11.45 6.03 -1.05
N ARG A 136 12.15 5.97 0.09
CA ARG A 136 12.38 4.73 0.83
C ARG A 136 12.37 4.98 2.33
N VAL A 137 12.09 3.94 3.10
CA VAL A 137 12.26 3.99 4.56
C VAL A 137 13.75 4.04 4.88
N ALA A 138 14.18 5.07 5.62
CA ALA A 138 15.54 5.27 6.08
C ALA A 138 15.74 4.73 7.51
N ARG A 139 14.72 4.87 8.36
CA ARG A 139 14.72 4.35 9.74
C ARG A 139 13.44 3.61 10.04
N LEU A 140 13.58 2.39 10.55
CA LEU A 140 12.44 1.59 11.00
C LEU A 140 11.79 2.21 12.24
N PRO A 141 10.46 2.12 12.38
CA PRO A 141 9.78 2.43 13.63
C PRO A 141 10.18 1.47 14.75
N ALA A 142 9.97 1.88 16.00
CA ALA A 142 10.22 1.00 17.15
C ALA A 142 9.36 -0.27 17.07
N GLY A 143 9.99 -1.43 17.35
CA GLY A 143 9.37 -2.76 17.27
C GLY A 143 9.49 -3.44 15.90
N PHE A 144 9.80 -2.69 14.83
CA PHE A 144 9.96 -3.28 13.50
C PHE A 144 11.36 -3.86 13.28
N LYS A 145 11.41 -4.90 12.45
CA LYS A 145 12.64 -5.52 11.94
C LYS A 145 12.63 -5.51 10.41
N ALA A 146 13.80 -5.38 9.80
CA ALA A 146 13.95 -5.53 8.35
C ALA A 146 13.73 -7.00 7.95
N ILE A 147 12.86 -7.23 6.98
CA ILE A 147 12.52 -8.58 6.48
C ILE A 147 12.86 -8.78 5.01
N ALA A 148 13.20 -7.70 4.30
CA ALA A 148 13.61 -7.77 2.91
C ALA A 148 14.59 -6.63 2.60
N SER A 149 15.55 -6.86 1.72
CA SER A 149 16.56 -5.86 1.36
C SER A 149 17.06 -6.00 -0.09
N THR A 150 17.35 -4.87 -0.72
CA THR A 150 18.15 -4.78 -1.96
C THR A 150 19.40 -3.92 -1.70
N PRO A 151 20.38 -3.88 -2.62
CA PRO A 151 21.54 -2.99 -2.49
C PRO A 151 21.17 -1.49 -2.37
N SER A 152 20.09 -1.08 -3.04
CA SER A 152 19.58 0.30 -3.10
C SER A 152 18.50 0.61 -2.07
N ALA A 153 17.82 -0.40 -1.54
CA ALA A 153 16.79 -0.28 -0.51
C ALA A 153 17.06 -1.32 0.60
N PRO A 154 17.93 -0.99 1.59
CA PRO A 154 18.25 -1.90 2.69
C PRO A 154 17.05 -2.30 3.55
N LEU A 155 16.01 -1.46 3.54
CA LEU A 155 14.73 -1.66 4.22
C LEU A 155 13.60 -1.88 3.21
N ALA A 156 13.80 -2.78 2.24
CA ALA A 156 12.80 -3.11 1.21
C ALA A 156 11.57 -3.86 1.78
N GLY A 157 11.65 -4.35 3.02
CA GLY A 157 10.50 -4.85 3.75
C GLY A 157 10.71 -4.73 5.26
N MET A 158 9.65 -4.50 6.00
CA MET A 158 9.66 -4.41 7.46
C MET A 158 8.52 -5.20 8.10
N ALA A 159 8.74 -5.72 9.30
CA ALA A 159 7.72 -6.41 10.08
C ALA A 159 7.79 -6.08 11.57
N ASP A 160 6.63 -5.89 12.17
CA ASP A 160 6.41 -6.01 13.61
C ASP A 160 5.54 -7.25 13.85
N GLU A 161 6.17 -8.34 14.30
CA GLU A 161 5.49 -9.61 14.53
C GLU A 161 4.55 -9.59 15.75
N ALA A 162 4.72 -8.64 16.68
CA ALA A 162 3.84 -8.54 17.85
C ALA A 162 2.50 -7.89 17.49
N ARG A 163 2.53 -6.91 16.57
CA ARG A 163 1.33 -6.21 16.08
C ARG A 163 0.79 -6.75 14.75
N HIS A 164 1.51 -7.68 14.12
CA HIS A 164 1.23 -8.17 12.76
C HIS A 164 1.15 -7.05 11.73
N PHE A 165 2.07 -6.08 11.85
CA PHE A 165 2.23 -5.01 10.88
C PHE A 165 3.36 -5.35 9.93
N TYR A 166 3.08 -5.32 8.64
CA TYR A 166 4.03 -5.66 7.59
C TYR A 166 4.09 -4.53 6.56
N GLY A 167 5.29 -4.26 6.06
CA GLY A 167 5.52 -3.30 4.98
C GLY A 167 6.39 -3.91 3.90
N LEU A 168 6.04 -3.72 2.64
CA LEU A 168 6.83 -4.13 1.48
C LEU A 168 7.01 -2.93 0.54
N GLN A 169 8.24 -2.71 0.07
CA GLN A 169 8.54 -1.60 -0.86
C GLN A 169 8.18 -1.94 -2.31
N PHE A 170 8.04 -3.22 -2.63
CA PHE A 170 7.64 -3.75 -3.93
C PHE A 170 6.14 -4.12 -3.97
N HIS A 171 5.61 -4.35 -5.16
CA HIS A 171 4.19 -4.64 -5.41
C HIS A 171 3.93 -6.16 -5.53
N PRO A 172 3.45 -6.87 -4.48
CA PRO A 172 3.07 -8.28 -4.59
C PRO A 172 1.77 -8.52 -5.38
N GLU A 173 1.00 -7.48 -5.68
CA GLU A 173 -0.27 -7.57 -6.41
C GLU A 173 -0.10 -7.65 -7.93
N VAL A 174 1.08 -7.31 -8.46
CA VAL A 174 1.35 -7.38 -9.90
C VAL A 174 1.94 -8.72 -10.29
N THR A 175 1.59 -9.21 -11.48
CA THR A 175 2.05 -10.50 -12.02
C THR A 175 3.56 -10.60 -12.20
N HIS A 176 4.25 -9.47 -12.27
CA HIS A 176 5.71 -9.39 -12.35
C HIS A 176 6.40 -9.85 -11.06
N THR A 177 5.71 -9.81 -9.91
CA THR A 177 6.20 -10.37 -8.66
C THR A 177 5.77 -11.83 -8.56
N ARG A 178 6.70 -12.77 -8.82
CA ARG A 178 6.37 -14.20 -9.03
C ARG A 178 5.66 -14.84 -7.84
N GLN A 179 6.16 -14.61 -6.63
CA GLN A 179 5.54 -15.11 -5.39
C GLN A 179 4.46 -14.20 -4.82
N GLY A 180 4.07 -13.14 -5.54
CA GLY A 180 3.19 -12.09 -5.04
C GLY A 180 1.85 -12.63 -4.49
N ALA A 181 1.23 -13.55 -5.22
CA ALA A 181 0.01 -14.21 -4.79
C ALA A 181 0.19 -15.00 -3.48
N ARG A 182 1.31 -15.73 -3.30
CA ARG A 182 1.60 -16.46 -2.04
C ARG A 182 1.81 -15.50 -0.87
N ILE A 183 2.45 -14.36 -1.09
CA ILE A 183 2.65 -13.33 -0.06
C ILE A 183 1.29 -12.78 0.38
N LEU A 184 0.42 -12.43 -0.56
CA LEU A 184 -0.93 -11.92 -0.26
C LEU A 184 -1.78 -12.98 0.45
N GLN A 185 -1.75 -14.23 -0.02
CA GLN A 185 -2.45 -15.36 0.63
C GLN A 185 -1.93 -15.68 2.02
N ARG A 186 -0.65 -15.39 2.32
CA ARG A 186 -0.10 -15.56 3.67
C ARG A 186 -0.61 -14.50 4.65
N PHE A 187 -0.92 -13.31 4.14
CA PHE A 187 -1.38 -12.19 4.96
C PHE A 187 -2.88 -12.26 5.26
N VAL A 188 -3.70 -12.70 4.30
CA VAL A 188 -5.17 -12.87 4.42
C VAL A 188 -5.50 -14.12 5.24
#